data_AF-A0A7S2KY25-F1
#
_entry.id   AF-A0A7S2KY25-F1
#
_cell.length_a   1.000
_cell.length_b   1.000
_cell.length_c   1.000
_cell.angle_alpha   90.00
_cell.angle_beta   90.00
_cell.angle_gamma   90.00
#
_symmetry.space_group_name_H-M   'P 1'
#
loop_
_entity.id
_entity.type
_entity.pdbx_description
1 polymer ?
#
loop_
_entity_poly.entity_id
_entity_poly.type
_entity_poly.pdbx_seq_one_letter_code
_entity_poly.pdbx_strand_id
1 'polypeptide(L)'
;RAQRWMTNVGFSVHVFDRSRTTSVADMIFRNEYQGKKNVVRIDVLSPSRLFQYLQMNWLTPAERAMSAFYFAVDIRKRNELQMEVLNSRGLAGLYEAIVQTSGREMFEALCAITKYLEACSKDDGAVIIHCVQGKDRTGLLVMLCQSIIGATDEVIIEDYCLSECMRKGSAAVDAVQNREKKPGRLDRTAFAGAPKDAMIETLTFLRNEYGSVCPGYLDFIGFDSEWRSRFQRCLNFPVSVNAFPLSKM
;
A
#
# COMPACT_ATOMS: atom_id res chain seq x y z
N ARG A 1 17.25 -11.29 12.20
CA ARG A 1 17.67 -10.20 11.25
C ARG A 1 16.68 -10.01 10.08
N ALA A 2 15.88 -11.01 9.68
CA ALA A 2 14.79 -10.85 8.70
C ALA A 2 13.66 -9.89 9.16
N GLN A 3 13.37 -9.86 10.46
CA GLN A 3 12.41 -8.93 11.07
C GLN A 3 12.78 -7.44 10.94
N ARG A 4 14.06 -7.08 10.75
CA ARG A 4 14.51 -5.67 10.76
C ARG A 4 14.06 -4.87 9.52
N TRP A 5 13.63 -5.55 8.45
CA TRP A 5 12.98 -4.91 7.29
C TRP A 5 11.49 -4.62 7.55
N MET A 6 10.90 -5.29 8.53
CA MET A 6 9.48 -5.20 8.87
C MET A 6 9.21 -4.33 10.11
N THR A 7 10.22 -3.71 10.72
CA THR A 7 10.06 -2.91 11.94
C THR A 7 9.88 -1.40 11.68
N ASN A 8 9.90 -0.97 10.41
CA ASN A 8 9.58 0.39 9.95
C ASN A 8 8.58 0.30 8.77
N VAL A 9 7.43 -0.33 9.03
CA VAL A 9 6.43 -0.76 8.02
C VAL A 9 5.24 0.18 7.87
N GLY A 10 5.36 1.38 8.41
CA GLY A 10 4.44 2.47 8.13
C GLY A 10 4.66 3.07 6.74
N PHE A 11 3.61 3.56 6.12
CA PHE A 11 3.75 4.74 5.25
C PHE A 11 3.28 5.96 6.05
N SER A 12 3.89 7.10 5.77
CA SER A 12 3.52 8.38 6.37
C SER A 12 2.68 9.15 5.37
N VAL A 13 1.55 9.66 5.83
CA VAL A 13 0.82 10.73 5.16
C VAL A 13 1.30 12.03 5.77
N HIS A 14 2.05 12.81 4.99
CA HIS A 14 2.43 14.16 5.36
C HIS A 14 1.44 15.15 4.80
N VAL A 15 1.12 16.10 5.65
CA VAL A 15 -0.01 16.98 5.51
C VAL A 15 0.52 18.40 5.74
N PHE A 16 0.42 19.27 4.73
CA PHE A 16 1.05 20.61 4.71
C PHE A 16 0.03 21.74 4.55
N ASP A 17 0.00 22.67 5.50
CA ASP A 17 -0.80 23.90 5.46
C ASP A 17 0.14 25.09 5.15
N ARG A 18 -0.19 25.86 4.09
CA ARG A 18 0.56 27.06 3.69
C ARG A 18 0.01 28.35 4.30
N SER A 19 -1.18 28.33 4.90
CA SER A 19 -1.87 29.51 5.44
C SER A 19 -1.64 29.66 6.95
N ARG A 20 -1.38 30.88 7.43
CA ARG A 20 -0.97 31.17 8.83
C ARG A 20 -2.15 31.31 9.81
N THR A 21 -3.18 30.47 9.73
CA THR A 21 -4.37 30.62 10.59
C THR A 21 -4.78 29.31 11.24
N THR A 22 -4.45 29.22 12.53
CA THR A 22 -4.75 28.11 13.42
C THR A 22 -6.27 27.95 13.62
N SER A 23 -6.80 26.75 13.34
CA SER A 23 -7.84 26.03 14.12
C SER A 23 -8.69 25.10 13.23
N VAL A 24 -8.48 23.76 13.31
CA VAL A 24 -9.58 22.76 13.29
C VAL A 24 -9.13 21.46 14.02
N ALA A 25 -9.13 21.52 15.35
CA ALA A 25 -9.41 20.41 16.28
C ALA A 25 -8.61 19.07 16.19
N ASP A 26 -7.36 19.07 16.67
CA ASP A 26 -6.79 18.26 17.78
C ASP A 26 -7.14 16.76 18.03
N MET A 27 -7.89 16.02 17.21
CA MET A 27 -8.60 14.83 17.75
C MET A 27 -8.28 13.43 17.22
N ILE A 28 -7.42 13.21 16.24
CA ILE A 28 -7.19 11.83 15.73
C ILE A 28 -5.73 11.40 15.95
N PHE A 29 -5.53 10.82 17.14
CA PHE A 29 -4.35 10.12 17.68
C PHE A 29 -3.12 10.97 18.03
N ARG A 30 -3.03 11.36 19.31
CA ARG A 30 -1.83 11.98 19.92
C ARG A 30 -0.58 11.11 19.74
N ASN A 31 0.44 11.62 19.05
CA ASN A 31 1.70 12.09 19.68
C ASN A 31 2.79 12.39 18.63
N GLU A 32 2.91 13.66 18.24
CA GLU A 32 3.99 14.58 18.65
C GLU A 32 3.93 15.82 17.75
N TYR A 33 3.50 16.93 18.34
CA TYR A 33 3.45 18.23 17.69
C TYR A 33 4.87 18.82 17.68
N GLN A 34 5.58 18.69 16.56
CA GLN A 34 6.70 19.56 16.22
C GLN A 34 6.30 20.32 14.95
N GLY A 35 6.20 21.65 15.06
CA GLY A 35 5.46 22.50 14.12
C GLY A 35 5.68 22.25 12.63
N LYS A 36 4.59 22.47 11.86
CA LYS A 36 4.44 22.54 10.39
C LYS A 36 4.22 21.26 9.58
N LYS A 37 4.18 20.07 10.18
CA LYS A 37 3.88 18.82 9.44
C LYS A 37 3.03 17.90 10.30
N ASN A 38 1.80 17.62 9.89
CA ASN A 38 1.05 16.51 10.47
C ASN A 38 1.50 15.24 9.76
N VAL A 39 1.89 14.23 10.55
CA VAL A 39 2.40 12.95 10.03
C VAL A 39 1.52 11.84 10.58
N VAL A 40 0.71 11.24 9.72
CA VAL A 40 -0.08 10.05 10.08
C VAL A 40 0.71 8.83 9.65
N ARG A 41 1.16 8.01 10.61
CA ARG A 41 1.86 6.75 10.34
C ARG A 41 0.87 5.60 10.37
N ILE A 42 0.82 4.85 9.27
CA ILE A 42 -0.13 3.75 9.08
C ILE A 42 0.63 2.48 8.73
N ASP A 43 0.58 1.49 9.62
CA ASP A 43 1.29 0.22 9.51
C ASP A 43 0.48 -0.81 8.72
N VAL A 44 0.50 -0.66 7.40
CA VAL A 44 -0.23 -1.52 6.45
C VAL A 44 0.27 -2.96 6.42
N LEU A 45 1.52 -3.22 6.78
CA LEU A 45 2.09 -4.55 6.68
C LEU A 45 2.56 -5.07 8.05
N SER A 46 1.67 -5.80 8.72
CA SER A 46 2.01 -6.49 9.96
C SER A 46 2.57 -7.88 9.66
N PRO A 47 3.75 -8.25 10.19
CA PRO A 47 4.35 -9.57 9.95
C PRO A 47 3.46 -10.72 10.42
N SER A 48 2.81 -10.57 11.58
CA SER A 48 1.95 -11.62 12.13
C SER A 48 0.74 -11.86 11.22
N ARG A 49 0.08 -10.79 10.76
CA ARG A 49 -1.06 -10.89 9.84
C ARG A 49 -0.64 -11.45 8.47
N LEU A 50 0.48 -11.00 7.94
CA LEU A 50 1.05 -11.55 6.71
C LEU A 50 1.27 -13.07 6.84
N PHE A 51 2.02 -13.52 7.86
CA PHE A 51 2.32 -14.94 8.01
C PHE A 51 1.08 -15.78 8.34
N GLN A 52 0.10 -15.22 9.03
CA GLN A 52 -1.19 -15.86 9.24
C GLN A 52 -1.94 -16.03 7.91
N TYR A 53 -2.00 -15.00 7.07
CA TYR A 53 -2.62 -15.05 5.75
C TYR A 53 -1.96 -16.12 4.86
N LEU A 54 -0.61 -16.13 4.80
CA LEU A 54 0.15 -17.16 4.09
C LEU A 54 -0.24 -18.57 4.55
N GLN A 55 -0.27 -18.78 5.86
CA GLN A 55 -0.58 -20.08 6.46
C GLN A 55 -1.99 -20.56 6.11
N MET A 56 -2.98 -19.66 6.09
CA MET A 56 -4.36 -20.02 5.83
C MET A 56 -4.66 -20.20 4.34
N ASN A 57 -4.09 -19.34 3.48
CA ASN A 57 -4.52 -19.23 2.08
C ASN A 57 -3.55 -19.83 1.06
N TRP A 58 -2.24 -19.89 1.36
CA TRP A 58 -1.25 -20.27 0.36
C TRP A 58 -0.49 -21.56 0.67
N LEU A 59 -0.39 -21.96 1.95
CA LEU A 59 0.21 -23.23 2.30
C LEU A 59 -0.75 -24.38 1.98
N THR A 60 -0.25 -25.44 1.36
CA THR A 60 -0.96 -26.71 1.19
C THR A 60 -1.24 -27.37 2.54
N PRO A 61 -2.18 -28.34 2.64
CA PRO A 61 -2.39 -29.10 3.88
C PRO A 61 -1.11 -29.72 4.46
N ALA A 62 -0.23 -30.25 3.59
CA ALA A 62 1.05 -30.82 3.99
C ALA A 62 2.00 -29.75 4.53
N GLU A 63 2.16 -28.62 3.84
CA GLU A 63 3.00 -27.51 4.30
C GLU A 63 2.47 -26.89 5.60
N ARG A 64 1.15 -26.84 5.81
CA ARG A 64 0.56 -26.40 7.08
C ARG A 64 0.94 -27.34 8.23
N ALA A 65 0.85 -28.65 8.02
CA ALA A 65 1.27 -29.64 9.01
C ALA A 65 2.77 -29.50 9.32
N MET A 66 3.60 -29.33 8.29
CA MET A 66 5.03 -29.07 8.45
C MET A 66 5.32 -27.76 9.18
N SER A 67 4.58 -26.68 8.88
CA SER A 67 4.71 -25.39 9.55
C SER A 67 4.36 -25.49 11.04
N ALA A 68 3.32 -26.25 11.40
CA ALA A 68 2.93 -26.51 12.78
C ALA A 68 3.99 -27.35 13.52
N PHE A 69 4.53 -28.39 12.87
CA PHE A 69 5.65 -29.15 13.41
C PHE A 69 6.88 -28.27 13.66
N TYR A 70 7.29 -27.48 12.66
CA TYR A 70 8.42 -26.55 12.79
C TYR A 70 8.18 -25.46 13.84
N PHE A 71 6.94 -25.02 14.06
CA PHE A 71 6.66 -24.11 15.17
C PHE A 71 7.06 -24.70 16.53
N ALA A 72 6.86 -26.00 16.73
CA ALA A 72 7.21 -26.69 17.97
C ALA A 72 8.71 -27.02 18.08
N VAL A 73 9.38 -27.34 16.95
CA VAL A 73 10.74 -27.90 16.99
C VAL A 73 11.84 -26.98 16.45
N ASP A 74 11.53 -26.10 15.49
CA ASP A 74 12.52 -25.20 14.85
C ASP A 74 11.86 -24.01 14.15
N ILE A 75 11.83 -22.86 14.84
CA ILE A 75 11.26 -21.62 14.31
C ILE A 75 11.98 -21.12 13.05
N ARG A 76 13.26 -21.49 12.81
CA ARG A 76 14.00 -21.05 11.62
C ARG A 76 13.46 -21.74 10.38
N LYS A 77 13.24 -23.05 10.43
CA LYS A 77 12.64 -23.83 9.35
C LYS A 77 11.22 -23.36 9.02
N ARG A 78 10.45 -22.95 10.03
CA ARG A 78 9.13 -22.33 9.81
C ARG A 78 9.25 -21.03 9.00
N ASN A 79 10.18 -20.16 9.40
CA ASN A 79 10.41 -18.90 8.67
C ASN A 79 10.93 -19.14 7.25
N GLU A 80 11.76 -20.17 7.05
CA GLU A 80 12.25 -20.59 5.73
C GLU A 80 11.10 -20.97 4.80
N LEU A 81 10.24 -21.90 5.24
CA LEU A 81 9.05 -22.31 4.50
C LEU A 81 8.14 -21.13 4.15
N GLN A 82 7.87 -20.23 5.11
CA GLN A 82 7.03 -19.06 4.88
C GLN A 82 7.64 -18.09 3.86
N MET A 83 8.96 -17.90 3.89
CA MET A 83 9.66 -17.04 2.93
C MET A 83 9.73 -17.67 1.54
N GLU A 84 9.88 -18.99 1.44
CA GLU A 84 9.84 -19.70 0.15
C GLU A 84 8.48 -19.56 -0.51
N VAL A 85 7.39 -19.75 0.25
CA VAL A 85 6.03 -19.54 -0.25
C VAL A 85 5.85 -18.09 -0.71
N LEU A 86 6.25 -17.11 0.11
CA LEU A 86 6.17 -15.70 -0.28
C LEU A 86 6.98 -15.40 -1.55
N ASN A 87 8.20 -15.95 -1.66
CA ASN A 87 9.05 -15.76 -2.83
C ASN A 87 8.43 -16.38 -4.09
N SER A 88 7.75 -17.52 -3.97
CA SER A 88 7.08 -18.17 -5.10
C SER A 88 5.90 -17.36 -5.65
N ARG A 89 5.26 -16.55 -4.80
CA ARG A 89 4.15 -15.66 -5.18
C ARG A 89 4.61 -14.29 -5.67
N GLY A 90 5.88 -13.95 -5.47
CA GLY A 90 6.49 -12.71 -5.93
C GLY A 90 5.79 -11.45 -5.40
N LEU A 91 5.94 -10.36 -6.16
CA LEU A 91 5.47 -9.04 -5.76
C LEU A 91 3.94 -8.93 -5.78
N ALA A 92 3.28 -9.53 -6.77
CA ALA A 92 1.83 -9.53 -6.86
C ALA A 92 1.18 -10.25 -5.66
N GLY A 93 1.72 -11.41 -5.25
CA GLY A 93 1.27 -12.07 -4.03
C GLY A 93 1.45 -11.20 -2.79
N LEU A 94 2.57 -10.47 -2.66
CA LEU A 94 2.71 -9.54 -1.55
C LEU A 94 1.64 -8.44 -1.56
N TYR A 95 1.25 -7.94 -2.73
CA TYR A 95 0.20 -6.93 -2.85
C TYR A 95 -1.17 -7.51 -2.50
N GLU A 96 -1.47 -8.73 -2.96
CA GLU A 96 -2.63 -9.53 -2.55
C GLU A 96 -2.71 -9.64 -1.02
N ALA A 97 -1.63 -10.10 -0.38
CA ALA A 97 -1.59 -10.26 1.07
C ALA A 97 -1.73 -8.91 1.80
N ILE A 98 -1.19 -7.82 1.25
CA ILE A 98 -1.37 -6.48 1.80
C ILE A 98 -2.86 -6.10 1.77
N VAL A 99 -3.51 -6.12 0.60
CA VAL A 99 -4.92 -5.68 0.50
C VAL A 99 -5.84 -6.55 1.36
N GLN A 100 -5.56 -7.85 1.48
CA GLN A 100 -6.35 -8.78 2.29
C GLN A 100 -6.17 -8.57 3.81
N THR A 101 -5.00 -8.09 4.26
CA THR A 101 -4.69 -8.02 5.70
C THR A 101 -4.72 -6.60 6.30
N SER A 102 -4.85 -5.59 5.45
CA SER A 102 -4.68 -4.18 5.82
C SER A 102 -5.86 -3.27 5.50
N GLY A 103 -7.04 -3.85 5.25
CA GLY A 103 -8.24 -3.08 4.88
C GLY A 103 -8.56 -1.96 5.86
N ARG A 104 -8.44 -2.21 7.17
CA ARG A 104 -8.63 -1.19 8.21
C ARG A 104 -7.64 -0.03 8.09
N GLU A 105 -6.36 -0.34 7.90
CA GLU A 105 -5.31 0.67 7.73
C GLU A 105 -5.50 1.50 6.46
N MET A 106 -5.89 0.85 5.36
CA MET A 106 -6.21 1.56 4.11
C MET A 106 -7.43 2.47 4.29
N PHE A 107 -8.46 2.02 4.98
CA PHE A 107 -9.63 2.84 5.34
C PHE A 107 -9.23 4.05 6.19
N GLU A 108 -8.48 3.83 7.28
CA GLU A 108 -7.99 4.91 8.16
C GLU A 108 -7.17 5.95 7.38
N ALA A 109 -6.35 5.50 6.43
CA ALA A 109 -5.58 6.37 5.55
C ALA A 109 -6.44 7.25 4.66
N LEU A 110 -7.38 6.64 3.94
CA LEU A 110 -8.29 7.35 3.04
C LEU A 110 -9.16 8.35 3.82
N CYS A 111 -9.62 7.98 5.01
CA CYS A 111 -10.35 8.89 5.90
C CYS A 111 -9.49 10.07 6.37
N ALA A 112 -8.22 9.83 6.73
CA ALA A 112 -7.31 10.89 7.16
C ALA A 112 -7.01 11.88 6.02
N ILE A 113 -6.77 11.36 4.80
CA ILE A 113 -6.57 12.17 3.60
C ILE A 113 -7.83 13.01 3.33
N THR A 114 -9.01 12.38 3.32
CA THR A 114 -10.29 13.06 3.07
C THR A 114 -10.51 14.21 4.05
N LYS A 115 -10.45 13.91 5.36
CA LYS A 115 -10.66 14.90 6.43
C LYS A 115 -9.67 16.05 6.34
N TYR A 116 -8.42 15.77 5.99
CA TYR A 116 -7.45 16.82 5.83
C TYR A 116 -7.78 17.74 4.66
N LEU A 117 -8.06 17.16 3.49
CA LEU A 117 -8.39 17.96 2.31
C LEU A 117 -9.68 18.76 2.51
N GLU A 118 -10.66 18.25 3.28
CA GLU A 118 -11.87 19.00 3.68
C GLU A 118 -11.55 20.21 4.58
N ALA A 119 -10.52 20.11 5.42
CA ALA A 119 -10.14 21.17 6.35
C ALA A 119 -9.30 22.28 5.68
N CYS A 120 -8.70 22.02 4.51
CA CYS A 120 -7.92 23.00 3.78
C CYS A 120 -8.80 23.90 2.91
N SER A 121 -8.40 25.16 2.75
CA SER A 121 -8.83 25.98 1.61
C SER A 121 -8.44 25.28 0.31
N LYS A 122 -9.28 25.42 -0.73
CA LYS A 122 -9.16 24.71 -2.02
C LYS A 122 -7.77 24.80 -2.67
N ASP A 123 -6.98 25.83 -2.35
CA ASP A 123 -5.66 26.08 -2.95
C ASP A 123 -4.47 25.79 -2.03
N ASP A 124 -4.68 25.40 -0.76
CA ASP A 124 -3.61 25.31 0.25
C ASP A 124 -3.35 23.90 0.80
N GLY A 125 -4.19 22.91 0.46
CA GLY A 125 -4.08 21.54 0.97
C GLY A 125 -3.17 20.66 0.11
N ALA A 126 -2.01 20.27 0.63
CA ALA A 126 -1.15 19.26 -0.01
C ALA A 126 -0.97 18.02 0.87
N VAL A 127 -1.05 16.84 0.24
CA VAL A 127 -0.85 15.54 0.86
C VAL A 127 0.30 14.81 0.17
N ILE A 128 1.29 14.35 0.94
CA ILE A 128 2.37 13.50 0.45
C ILE A 128 2.24 12.13 1.10
N ILE A 129 2.12 11.09 0.29
CA ILE A 129 2.09 9.69 0.73
C ILE A 129 3.46 9.10 0.44
N HIS A 130 4.16 8.59 1.46
CA HIS A 130 5.42 7.88 1.23
C HIS A 130 5.63 6.73 2.21
N CYS A 131 6.28 5.66 1.76
CA CYS A 131 6.78 4.59 2.62
C CYS A 131 8.31 4.66 2.70
N VAL A 132 8.99 3.52 2.85
CA VAL A 132 10.46 3.45 2.84
C VAL A 132 11.02 3.65 1.43
N GLN A 133 10.39 3.04 0.42
CA GLN A 133 10.83 3.10 -0.98
C GLN A 133 9.82 3.84 -1.89
N GLY A 134 8.72 4.35 -1.33
CA GLY A 134 7.66 5.03 -2.10
C GLY A 134 6.90 4.16 -3.11
N LYS A 135 7.12 2.84 -3.14
CA LYS A 135 6.63 1.95 -4.20
C LYS A 135 5.44 1.08 -3.79
N ASP A 136 5.64 0.22 -2.80
CA ASP A 136 4.70 -0.88 -2.53
C ASP A 136 3.41 -0.38 -1.87
N ARG A 137 3.48 -0.05 -0.58
CA ARG A 137 2.33 0.44 0.20
C ARG A 137 1.82 1.79 -0.31
N THR A 138 2.74 2.64 -0.76
CA THR A 138 2.40 3.91 -1.39
C THR A 138 1.63 3.67 -2.70
N GLY A 139 2.13 2.82 -3.58
CA GLY A 139 1.47 2.53 -4.86
C GLY A 139 0.09 1.92 -4.68
N LEU A 140 -0.10 1.04 -3.69
CA LEU A 140 -1.42 0.49 -3.39
C LEU A 140 -2.40 1.55 -2.91
N LEU A 141 -2.00 2.44 -1.98
CA LEU A 141 -2.89 3.51 -1.53
C LEU A 141 -3.18 4.52 -2.64
N VAL A 142 -2.17 4.89 -3.42
CA VAL A 142 -2.33 5.80 -4.58
C VAL A 142 -3.26 5.20 -5.62
N MET A 143 -3.15 3.90 -5.90
CA MET A 143 -4.09 3.17 -6.76
C MET A 143 -5.53 3.25 -6.24
N LEU A 144 -5.74 3.12 -4.92
CA LEU A 144 -7.08 3.31 -4.33
C LEU A 144 -7.59 4.74 -4.50
N CYS A 145 -6.75 5.75 -4.23
CA CYS A 145 -7.09 7.16 -4.46
C CYS A 145 -7.47 7.43 -5.92
N GLN A 146 -6.69 6.92 -6.87
CA GLN A 146 -6.94 7.03 -8.32
C GLN A 146 -8.24 6.32 -8.73
N SER A 147 -8.52 5.16 -8.14
CA SER A 147 -9.78 4.44 -8.36
C SER A 147 -11.00 5.20 -7.85
N ILE A 148 -10.87 5.93 -6.74
CA ILE A 148 -11.95 6.80 -6.19
C ILE A 148 -12.28 7.93 -7.17
N ILE A 149 -11.28 8.54 -7.80
CA ILE A 149 -11.49 9.64 -8.78
C ILE A 149 -11.84 9.14 -10.19
N GLY A 150 -11.95 7.82 -10.40
CA GLY A 150 -12.35 7.24 -11.68
C GLY A 150 -11.24 7.19 -12.73
N ALA A 151 -9.97 7.14 -12.32
CA ALA A 151 -8.87 6.86 -13.24
C ALA A 151 -9.03 5.47 -13.88
N THR A 152 -8.59 5.34 -15.14
CA THR A 152 -8.54 4.04 -15.82
C THR A 152 -7.35 3.21 -15.34
N ASP A 153 -7.37 1.91 -15.62
CA ASP A 153 -6.28 1.01 -15.29
C ASP A 153 -4.96 1.42 -15.92
N GLU A 154 -5.01 1.88 -17.16
CA GLU A 154 -3.83 2.33 -17.88
C GLU A 154 -3.14 3.48 -17.13
N VAL A 155 -3.92 4.45 -16.65
CA VAL A 155 -3.41 5.58 -15.86
C VAL A 155 -2.82 5.10 -14.53
N ILE A 156 -3.52 4.19 -13.83
CA ILE A 156 -3.06 3.64 -12.55
C ILE A 156 -1.74 2.88 -12.72
N ILE A 157 -1.66 2.02 -13.74
CA ILE A 157 -0.49 1.19 -14.02
C ILE A 157 0.69 2.07 -14.45
N GLU A 158 0.46 3.07 -15.29
CA GLU A 158 1.49 4.01 -15.73
C GLU A 158 2.07 4.80 -14.57
N ASP A 159 1.22 5.37 -13.71
CA ASP A 159 1.65 6.11 -12.52
C ASP A 159 2.46 5.22 -11.56
N TYR A 160 1.99 3.99 -11.29
CA TYR A 160 2.73 3.02 -10.50
C TYR A 160 4.14 2.75 -11.06
N CYS A 161 4.25 2.64 -12.39
CA CYS A 161 5.52 2.36 -13.07
C CYS A 161 6.51 3.52 -13.03
N LEU A 162 6.08 4.77 -12.79
CA LEU A 162 7.00 5.89 -12.58
C LEU A 162 7.90 5.68 -11.36
N SER A 163 7.45 4.86 -10.40
CA SER A 163 8.27 4.43 -9.25
C SER A 163 9.51 3.62 -9.69
N GLU A 164 9.48 2.97 -10.85
CA GLU A 164 10.64 2.27 -11.44
C GLU A 164 11.69 3.27 -11.95
N CYS A 165 11.26 4.39 -12.53
CA CYS A 165 12.15 5.42 -13.07
C CYS A 165 12.95 6.11 -11.95
N MET A 166 12.32 6.34 -10.79
CA MET A 166 12.98 6.89 -9.60
C MET A 166 14.06 5.96 -9.01
N ARG A 167 14.08 4.68 -9.43
CA ARG A 167 15.08 3.69 -9.02
C ARG A 167 16.32 3.68 -9.93
N LYS A 168 16.15 3.96 -11.24
CA LYS A 168 17.21 4.02 -12.25
C LYS A 168 18.14 5.22 -11.99
N GLY A 169 19.08 5.04 -11.07
CA GLY A 169 20.03 6.07 -10.65
C GLY A 169 20.61 5.87 -9.24
N SER A 170 20.11 4.90 -8.47
CA SER A 170 20.64 4.60 -7.13
C SER A 170 21.66 3.46 -7.17
N ALA A 171 22.88 3.70 -6.70
CA ALA A 171 23.98 2.71 -6.59
C ALA A 171 23.63 1.45 -5.75
N ALA A 172 22.51 1.49 -5.02
CA ALA A 172 21.98 0.35 -4.29
C ALA A 172 21.38 -0.75 -5.20
N VAL A 173 21.02 -0.42 -6.44
CA VAL A 173 20.42 -1.35 -7.41
C VAL A 173 21.42 -2.41 -7.87
N ASP A 174 22.61 -1.97 -8.27
CA ASP A 174 23.66 -2.87 -8.78
C ASP A 174 24.18 -3.82 -7.69
N ALA A 175 24.18 -3.36 -6.44
CA ALA A 175 24.57 -4.16 -5.28
C ALA A 175 23.52 -5.22 -4.86
N VAL A 176 22.29 -5.14 -5.35
CA VAL A 176 21.20 -6.08 -5.06
C VAL A 176 21.14 -7.21 -6.10
N GLN A 177 21.43 -6.92 -7.37
CA GLN A 177 21.43 -7.93 -8.45
C GLN A 177 22.50 -9.02 -8.28
N ASN A 178 23.59 -8.73 -7.54
CA ASN A 178 24.71 -9.67 -7.31
C ASN A 178 24.67 -10.43 -5.97
N ARG A 179 23.52 -10.47 -5.26
CA ARG A 179 23.42 -11.22 -3.99
C ARG A 179 22.75 -12.58 -4.20
N GLU A 180 23.47 -13.64 -3.83
CA GLU A 180 22.94 -15.01 -3.80
C GLU A 180 21.62 -15.11 -3.00
N LYS A 181 20.68 -15.91 -3.53
CA LYS A 181 19.47 -16.30 -2.82
C LYS A 181 19.88 -17.06 -1.56
N LYS A 182 19.41 -16.61 -0.40
CA LYS A 182 19.66 -17.29 0.87
C LYS A 182 18.33 -17.85 1.40
N PRO A 183 18.29 -19.12 1.83
CA PRO A 183 17.09 -19.70 2.42
C PRO A 183 16.61 -18.85 3.60
N GLY A 184 15.28 -18.73 3.73
CA GLY A 184 14.64 -17.92 4.78
C GLY A 184 14.81 -16.41 4.62
N ARG A 185 15.13 -15.94 3.42
CA ARG A 185 15.16 -14.51 3.09
C ARG A 185 14.30 -14.22 1.87
N LEU A 186 13.74 -13.01 1.86
CA LEU A 186 13.04 -12.46 0.70
C LEU A 186 14.01 -12.36 -0.49
N ASP A 187 13.57 -12.83 -1.65
CA ASP A 187 14.31 -12.68 -2.90
C ASP A 187 14.29 -11.21 -3.32
N ARG A 188 15.41 -10.52 -3.12
CA ARG A 188 15.46 -9.09 -3.42
C ARG A 188 15.33 -8.78 -4.90
N THR A 189 15.59 -9.74 -5.79
CA THR A 189 15.47 -9.55 -7.22
C THR A 189 14.01 -9.59 -7.66
N ALA A 190 13.24 -10.58 -7.16
CA ALA A 190 11.82 -10.72 -7.46
C ALA A 190 10.95 -9.59 -6.85
N PHE A 191 11.44 -8.95 -5.78
CA PHE A 191 10.74 -7.85 -5.09
C PHE A 191 11.36 -6.47 -5.39
N ALA A 192 12.31 -6.40 -6.33
CA ALA A 192 12.88 -5.13 -6.76
C ALA A 192 11.98 -4.47 -7.81
N GLY A 193 11.93 -3.14 -7.77
CA GLY A 193 11.29 -2.35 -8.82
C GLY A 193 9.77 -2.43 -8.85
N ALA A 194 9.14 -1.64 -9.73
CA ALA A 194 7.70 -1.47 -9.92
C ALA A 194 7.26 -2.05 -11.27
N PRO A 195 7.25 -3.38 -11.45
CA PRO A 195 6.85 -4.00 -12.71
C PRO A 195 5.34 -3.83 -12.95
N LYS A 196 4.96 -3.50 -14.20
CA LYS A 196 3.56 -3.36 -14.64
C LYS A 196 2.69 -4.53 -14.18
N ASP A 197 3.20 -5.74 -14.37
CA ASP A 197 2.49 -6.99 -14.08
C ASP A 197 2.02 -7.08 -12.62
N ALA A 198 2.80 -6.56 -11.66
CA ALA A 198 2.39 -6.56 -10.26
C ALA A 198 1.12 -5.73 -10.00
N MET A 199 0.98 -4.58 -10.67
CA MET A 199 -0.23 -3.76 -10.54
C MET A 199 -1.40 -4.35 -11.33
N ILE A 200 -1.14 -4.90 -12.52
CA ILE A 200 -2.16 -5.61 -13.33
C ILE A 200 -2.77 -6.77 -12.55
N GLU A 201 -1.94 -7.62 -11.96
CA GLU A 201 -2.38 -8.77 -11.17
C GLU A 201 -3.14 -8.33 -9.92
N THR A 202 -2.71 -7.23 -9.28
CA THR A 202 -3.41 -6.68 -8.11
C THR A 202 -4.81 -6.16 -8.47
N LEU A 203 -4.94 -5.38 -9.55
CA LEU A 203 -6.24 -4.89 -10.02
C LEU A 203 -7.16 -6.04 -10.41
N THR A 204 -6.61 -7.06 -11.08
CA THR A 204 -7.34 -8.27 -11.47
C THR A 204 -7.82 -9.03 -10.24
N PHE A 205 -6.97 -9.24 -9.24
CA PHE A 205 -7.31 -9.87 -7.98
C PHE A 205 -8.47 -9.14 -7.28
N LEU A 206 -8.36 -7.82 -7.12
CA LEU A 206 -9.39 -7.03 -6.45
C LEU A 206 -10.75 -7.12 -7.16
N ARG A 207 -10.76 -7.20 -8.49
CA ARG A 207 -12.01 -7.38 -9.26
C ARG A 207 -12.60 -8.77 -9.10
N ASN A 208 -11.77 -9.79 -9.13
CA ASN A 208 -12.24 -11.16 -9.01
C ASN A 208 -12.85 -11.42 -7.63
N GLU A 209 -12.22 -10.89 -6.57
CA GLU A 209 -12.67 -11.11 -5.19
C GLU A 209 -13.80 -10.16 -4.76
N TYR A 210 -13.77 -8.89 -5.19
CA TYR A 210 -14.69 -7.86 -4.70
C TYR A 210 -15.61 -7.29 -5.79
N GLY A 211 -15.58 -7.83 -7.01
CA GLY A 211 -16.35 -7.35 -8.17
C GLY A 211 -15.74 -6.12 -8.85
N SER A 212 -15.21 -5.18 -8.07
CA SER A 212 -14.44 -4.04 -8.57
C SER A 212 -13.52 -3.45 -7.49
N VAL A 213 -12.54 -2.63 -7.88
CA VAL A 213 -11.77 -1.85 -6.90
C VAL A 213 -12.66 -0.78 -6.26
N CYS A 214 -13.36 -0.02 -7.10
CA CYS A 214 -14.37 0.97 -6.72
C CYS A 214 -15.69 0.63 -7.45
N PRO A 215 -16.83 0.43 -6.76
CA PRO A 215 -16.98 0.52 -5.32
C PRO A 215 -16.57 -0.75 -4.53
N GLY A 216 -16.39 -1.92 -5.15
CA GLY A 216 -16.34 -3.23 -4.48
C GLY A 216 -15.39 -3.35 -3.28
N TYR A 217 -14.08 -3.28 -3.52
CA TYR A 217 -13.09 -3.37 -2.44
C TYR A 217 -13.20 -2.20 -1.44
N LEU A 218 -13.53 -0.99 -1.93
CA LEU A 218 -13.70 0.18 -1.06
C LEU A 218 -14.88 0.02 -0.09
N ASP A 219 -16.01 -0.52 -0.54
CA ASP A 219 -17.14 -0.85 0.33
C ASP A 219 -16.75 -1.93 1.34
N PHE A 220 -16.00 -2.96 0.91
CA PHE A 220 -15.52 -4.02 1.79
C PHE A 220 -14.66 -3.49 2.95
N ILE A 221 -13.78 -2.52 2.70
CA ILE A 221 -12.96 -1.90 3.75
C ILE A 221 -13.71 -0.81 4.55
N GLY A 222 -14.97 -0.52 4.22
CA GLY A 222 -15.82 0.48 4.88
C GLY A 222 -15.67 1.92 4.33
N PHE A 223 -14.91 2.13 3.26
CA PHE A 223 -14.81 3.42 2.58
C PHE A 223 -15.96 3.59 1.57
N ASP A 224 -17.18 3.67 2.11
CA ASP A 224 -18.46 3.65 1.40
C ASP A 224 -18.69 4.82 0.42
N SER A 225 -19.88 4.87 -0.17
CA SER A 225 -20.26 5.92 -1.12
C SER A 225 -20.23 7.33 -0.54
N GLU A 226 -20.49 7.50 0.75
CA GLU A 226 -20.46 8.81 1.41
C GLU A 226 -19.01 9.30 1.51
N TRP A 227 -18.12 8.42 1.98
CA TRP A 227 -16.68 8.68 2.04
C TRP A 227 -16.08 8.98 0.65
N ARG A 228 -16.43 8.19 -0.37
CA ARG A 228 -15.98 8.43 -1.75
C ARG A 228 -16.45 9.78 -2.27
N SER A 229 -17.72 10.14 -2.04
CA SER A 229 -18.27 11.42 -2.47
C SER A 229 -17.58 12.61 -1.79
N ARG A 230 -17.19 12.46 -0.52
CA ARG A 230 -16.41 13.47 0.21
C ARG A 230 -15.02 13.63 -0.39
N PHE A 231 -14.32 12.53 -0.64
CA PHE A 231 -12.99 12.55 -1.25
C PHE A 231 -12.99 13.21 -2.64
N GLN A 232 -13.94 12.84 -3.50
CA GLN A 232 -14.07 13.41 -4.85
C GLN A 232 -14.33 14.93 -4.81
N ARG A 233 -15.17 15.40 -3.88
CA ARG A 233 -15.46 16.84 -3.69
C ARG A 233 -14.21 17.66 -3.36
N CYS A 234 -13.26 17.08 -2.62
CA CYS A 234 -12.03 17.76 -2.24
C CYS A 234 -11.10 18.05 -3.42
N LEU A 235 -11.16 17.24 -4.49
CA LEU A 235 -10.22 17.31 -5.61
C LEU A 235 -10.82 17.99 -6.86
N ASN A 236 -11.97 18.65 -6.74
CA ASN A 236 -12.73 19.27 -7.84
C ASN A 236 -12.96 18.31 -9.03
N PHE A 237 -13.05 17.00 -8.80
CA PHE A 237 -13.47 16.07 -9.85
C PHE A 237 -14.99 16.22 -10.02
N PRO A 238 -15.50 16.64 -11.19
CA PRO A 238 -16.93 16.64 -11.41
C PRO A 238 -17.43 15.20 -11.23
N VAL A 239 -18.50 15.03 -10.45
CA VAL A 239 -19.12 13.72 -10.13
C VAL A 239 -19.76 13.07 -11.39
N SER A 240 -19.45 13.57 -12.59
CA SER A 240 -19.91 13.03 -13.86
C SER A 240 -18.86 12.11 -14.49
N VAL A 241 -19.23 10.83 -14.51
CA VAL A 241 -18.66 9.70 -15.24
C VAL A 241 -18.17 10.06 -16.65
N ASN A 242 -17.01 9.48 -17.01
CA ASN A 242 -16.38 9.34 -18.32
C ASN A 242 -15.28 10.35 -18.73
N ALA A 243 -14.11 9.75 -18.97
CA ALA A 243 -12.95 10.22 -19.73
C ALA A 243 -12.05 11.28 -19.07
N PHE A 244 -10.92 10.81 -18.53
CA PHE A 244 -9.70 11.60 -18.40
C PHE A 244 -9.12 11.86 -19.80
N PRO A 245 -9.02 13.11 -20.29
CA PRO A 245 -8.28 13.38 -21.51
C PRO A 245 -6.80 13.58 -21.16
N LEU A 246 -5.96 12.60 -21.51
CA LEU A 246 -4.49 12.70 -21.48
C LEU A 246 -3.98 13.63 -22.60
N SER A 247 -4.34 14.90 -22.55
CA SER A 247 -3.74 15.90 -23.45
C SER A 247 -3.57 17.23 -22.74
N LYS A 248 -2.46 17.33 -21.97
CA LYS A 248 -1.60 18.50 -21.73
C LYS A 248 -0.87 18.35 -20.39
N MET A 249 0.26 17.65 -20.43
CA MET A 249 1.45 17.97 -19.64
C MET A 249 2.56 18.32 -20.61
#